data_AF-A0A2V7Q0W0-F1
#
_entry.id   AF-A0A2V7Q0W0-F1
#
_cell.length_a   1.000
_cell.length_b   1.000
_cell.length_c   1.000
_cell.angle_alpha   90.00
_cell.angle_beta   90.00
_cell.angle_gamma   90.00
#
_symmetry.space_group_name_H-M   'P 1'
#
loop_
_entity.id
_entity.type
_entity.pdbx_description
1 polymer ?
#
loop_
_entity_poly.entity_id
_entity_poly.type
_entity_poly.pdbx_seq_one_letter_code
_entity_poly.pdbx_strand_id
1 'polypeptide(L)'
;MLAGETVTAPPDYRDGVVVRWLWGDVKRFFYILRGRPPGYRAAYPGRAQAVRELFGRQPAGTRSETWDRHDPWPAVGEWVEGLRELVARIT
;
A
#
# COMPACT_ATOMS: atom_id res chain seq x y z
N MET A 1 -16.48 22.55 26.23
CA MET A 1 -15.20 22.08 26.79
C MET A 1 -14.91 20.72 26.18
N LEU A 2 -13.72 20.51 25.62
CA LEU A 2 -13.26 19.19 25.18
C LEU A 2 -12.62 18.51 26.41
N ALA A 3 -13.16 17.37 26.84
CA ALA A 3 -12.56 16.54 27.88
C ALA A 3 -11.77 15.41 27.20
N GLY A 4 -10.55 15.15 27.64
CA GLY A 4 -9.74 14.05 27.11
C GLY A 4 -10.35 12.70 27.51
N GLU A 5 -10.49 11.80 26.54
CA GLU A 5 -10.91 10.43 26.80
C GLU A 5 -9.72 9.61 27.33
N THR A 6 -9.95 8.80 28.37
CA THR A 6 -8.93 7.87 28.85
C THR A 6 -8.89 6.66 27.92
N VAL A 7 -7.98 6.69 26.96
CA VAL A 7 -7.79 5.60 26.00
C VAL A 7 -6.98 4.48 26.66
N THR A 8 -7.40 3.23 26.47
CA THR A 8 -6.62 2.06 26.89
C THR A 8 -5.23 2.12 26.26
N ALA A 9 -4.18 1.87 27.05
CA ALA A 9 -2.82 1.86 26.55
C ALA A 9 -2.72 0.92 25.33
N PRO A 10 -2.13 1.37 24.21
CA PRO A 10 -1.93 0.50 23.07
C PRO A 10 -1.06 -0.70 23.50
N PRO A 11 -1.21 -1.86 22.83
CA PRO A 11 -0.37 -3.02 23.11
C PRO A 11 1.11 -2.66 22.97
N ASP A 12 1.96 -3.40 23.69
CA ASP A 12 3.42 -3.21 23.63
C ASP A 12 3.91 -3.16 22.18
N TYR A 13 4.85 -2.25 21.93
CA TYR A 13 5.48 -2.11 20.62
C TYR A 13 6.05 -3.46 20.16
N ARG A 14 5.77 -3.82 18.89
CA ARG A 14 6.22 -5.08 18.29
C ARG A 14 7.14 -4.79 17.11
N ASP A 15 8.30 -5.39 17.13
CA ASP A 15 9.22 -5.46 16.00
C ASP A 15 9.04 -6.76 15.19
N GLY A 16 9.73 -6.88 14.06
CA GLY A 16 9.63 -8.03 13.16
C GLY A 16 8.27 -8.18 12.45
N VAL A 17 7.36 -7.22 12.59
CA VAL A 17 6.07 -7.21 11.91
C VAL A 17 6.24 -6.68 10.49
N VAL A 18 5.71 -7.41 9.52
CA VAL A 18 5.61 -6.94 8.14
C VAL A 18 4.29 -6.20 7.97
N VAL A 19 4.36 -4.91 7.67
CA VAL A 19 3.20 -4.07 7.34
C VAL A 19 3.21 -3.78 5.84
N ARG A 20 2.07 -3.98 5.19
CA ARG A 20 1.91 -3.84 3.76
C ARG A 20 0.97 -2.69 3.43
N TRP A 21 1.47 -1.78 2.61
CA TRP A 21 0.69 -0.72 1.99
C TRP A 21 0.19 -1.14 0.60
N LEU A 22 -1.04 -1.66 0.54
CA LEU A 22 -1.59 -2.26 -0.68
C LEU A 22 -1.68 -1.25 -1.84
N TRP A 23 -2.11 -0.02 -1.57
CA TRP A 23 -2.27 0.98 -2.62
C TRP A 23 -0.93 1.44 -3.19
N GLY A 24 0.11 1.53 -2.35
CA GLY A 24 1.49 1.74 -2.79
C GLY A 24 1.97 0.66 -3.75
N ASP A 25 1.64 -0.60 -3.49
CA ASP A 25 1.96 -1.71 -4.40
C ASP A 25 1.23 -1.58 -5.74
N VAL A 26 -0.05 -1.18 -5.74
CA VAL A 26 -0.82 -0.95 -6.97
C VAL A 26 -0.19 0.18 -7.80
N LYS A 27 0.16 1.31 -7.16
CA LYS A 27 0.88 2.41 -7.83
C LYS A 27 2.18 1.91 -8.46
N ARG A 28 3.01 1.22 -7.68
CA ARG A 28 4.29 0.66 -8.14
C ARG A 28 4.10 -0.29 -9.31
N PHE A 29 3.09 -1.15 -9.26
CA PHE A 29 2.74 -2.06 -10.35
C PHE A 29 2.48 -1.30 -11.66
N PHE A 30 1.63 -0.27 -11.64
CA PHE A 30 1.36 0.54 -12.83
C PHE A 30 2.59 1.31 -13.34
N TYR A 31 3.46 1.79 -12.45
CA TYR A 31 4.73 2.39 -12.85
C TYR A 31 5.62 1.39 -13.59
N ILE A 32 5.73 0.16 -13.09
CA ILE A 32 6.54 -0.87 -13.75
C ILE A 32 5.94 -1.25 -15.11
N LEU A 33 4.61 -1.31 -15.23
CA LEU A 33 3.94 -1.58 -16.51
C LEU A 33 4.20 -0.50 -17.57
N ARG A 34 4.23 0.77 -17.16
CA ARG A 34 4.61 1.91 -18.01
C ARG A 34 6.07 1.86 -18.48
N GLY A 35 6.90 1.08 -17.79
CA GLY A 35 8.27 0.82 -18.17
C GLY A 35 9.28 1.79 -17.58
N ARG A 36 10.54 1.54 -17.91
CA ARG A 36 11.67 2.27 -17.34
C ARG A 36 11.62 3.75 -17.74
N PRO A 37 11.75 4.69 -16.78
CA PRO A 37 11.84 6.11 -17.09
C PRO A 37 13.04 6.44 -17.99
N PRO A 38 12.94 7.44 -18.90
CA PRO A 38 14.08 7.93 -19.66
C PRO A 38 15.25 8.32 -18.75
N GLY A 39 16.47 7.90 -19.10
CA GLY A 39 17.67 8.21 -18.32
C GLY A 39 17.91 7.34 -17.07
N TYR A 40 17.00 6.42 -16.73
CA TYR A 40 17.22 5.51 -15.60
C TYR A 40 18.30 4.45 -15.93
N ARG A 41 19.42 4.51 -15.22
CA ARG A 41 20.62 3.70 -15.52
C ARG A 41 20.68 2.36 -14.78
N ALA A 42 19.99 2.24 -13.64
CA ALA A 42 19.98 1.03 -12.84
C ALA A 42 19.06 -0.05 -13.44
N ALA A 43 19.18 -1.27 -12.91
CA ALA A 43 18.26 -2.35 -13.22
C ALA A 43 16.83 -1.92 -12.85
N TYR A 44 15.91 -2.01 -13.80
CA TYR A 44 14.51 -1.68 -13.60
C TYR A 44 13.70 -2.97 -13.41
N PRO A 45 12.72 -3.01 -12.48
CA PRO A 45 11.92 -4.21 -12.25
C PRO A 45 11.21 -4.68 -13.51
N GLY A 46 11.17 -6.00 -13.72
CA GLY A 46 10.42 -6.61 -14.81
C GLY A 46 8.92 -6.70 -14.51
N ARG A 47 8.10 -6.85 -15.55
CA ARG A 47 6.64 -7.02 -15.40
C ARG A 47 6.27 -8.27 -14.57
N ALA A 48 6.97 -9.39 -14.79
CA ALA A 48 6.75 -10.61 -14.01
C ALA A 48 7.07 -10.43 -12.52
N GLN A 49 8.10 -9.64 -12.20
CA GLN A 49 8.42 -9.27 -10.82
C GLN A 49 7.30 -8.45 -10.21
N ALA A 50 6.76 -7.46 -10.94
CA ALA A 50 5.65 -6.63 -10.45
C ALA A 50 4.39 -7.45 -10.15
N VAL A 51 4.04 -8.40 -11.03
CA VAL A 51 2.91 -9.33 -10.80
C VAL A 51 3.13 -10.16 -9.54
N ARG A 52 4.33 -10.73 -9.38
CA ARG A 52 4.68 -11.54 -8.21
C ARG A 52 4.66 -10.71 -6.92
N GLU A 53 5.08 -9.46 -6.94
CA GLU A 53 5.07 -8.59 -5.76
C GLU A 53 3.62 -8.22 -5.36
N LEU A 54 2.76 -7.92 -6.33
CA LEU A 54 1.38 -7.52 -6.06
C LEU A 54 0.49 -8.69 -5.61
N PHE A 55 0.57 -9.83 -6.31
CA PHE A 55 -0.31 -10.98 -6.12
C PHE A 55 0.34 -12.18 -5.42
N GLY A 56 1.66 -12.14 -5.21
CA GLY A 56 2.39 -13.24 -4.60
C GLY A 56 2.08 -13.39 -3.13
N ARG A 57 2.42 -14.59 -2.62
CA ARG A 57 2.27 -14.94 -1.22
C ARG A 57 3.10 -14.00 -0.35
N GLN A 58 2.45 -13.36 0.61
CA GLN A 58 3.10 -12.51 1.59
C GLN A 58 3.67 -13.36 2.74
N PRO A 59 4.72 -12.89 3.42
CA PRO A 59 5.20 -13.51 4.66
C PRO A 59 4.07 -13.78 5.65
N ALA A 60 4.22 -14.84 6.45
CA ALA A 60 3.25 -15.14 7.48
C ALA A 60 3.17 -13.98 8.48
N GLY A 61 1.94 -13.55 8.82
CA GLY A 61 1.72 -12.45 9.75
C GLY A 61 1.79 -11.05 9.13
N THR A 62 1.94 -10.92 7.79
CA THR A 62 1.81 -9.62 7.13
C THR A 62 0.45 -9.00 7.41
N ARG A 63 0.47 -7.76 7.90
CA ARG A 63 -0.72 -6.95 8.15
C ARG A 63 -0.87 -5.91 7.04
N SER A 64 -2.11 -5.53 6.73
CA SER A 64 -2.34 -4.36 5.90
C SER A 64 -2.25 -3.11 6.77
N GLU A 65 -1.65 -2.05 6.22
CA GLU A 65 -1.57 -0.74 6.87
C GLU A 65 -2.94 -0.07 6.97
N THR A 66 -3.74 -0.16 5.90
CA THR A 66 -5.00 0.59 5.77
C THR A 66 -6.25 -0.29 5.80
N TRP A 67 -6.13 -1.60 5.54
CA TRP A 67 -7.27 -2.52 5.59
C TRP A 67 -7.41 -3.18 6.97
N ASP A 68 -8.45 -2.80 7.71
CA ASP A 68 -8.98 -3.53 8.86
C ASP A 68 -10.38 -4.08 8.54
N ARG A 69 -10.68 -5.30 8.99
CA ARG A 69 -12.03 -5.89 8.83
C ARG A 69 -13.09 -5.16 9.66
N HIS A 70 -12.70 -4.54 10.76
CA HIS A 70 -13.62 -3.83 11.67
C HIS A 70 -13.66 -2.32 11.39
N ASP A 71 -12.70 -1.81 10.61
CA ASP A 71 -12.70 -0.43 10.13
C ASP A 71 -12.11 -0.35 8.70
N PRO A 72 -12.92 -0.64 7.67
CA PRO A 72 -12.45 -0.66 6.28
C PRO A 72 -12.42 0.73 5.63
N TRP A 73 -13.00 1.77 6.27
CA TRP A 73 -13.18 3.08 5.65
C TRP A 73 -11.87 3.78 5.25
N PRO A 74 -10.77 3.68 6.02
CA PRO A 74 -9.47 4.21 5.61
C PRO A 74 -8.98 3.61 4.28
N ALA A 75 -9.06 2.28 4.12
CA ALA A 75 -8.69 1.62 2.86
C ALA A 75 -9.58 2.06 1.68
N VAL A 76 -10.89 2.19 1.89
CA VAL A 76 -11.81 2.62 0.83
C VAL A 76 -11.50 4.05 0.39
N GLY A 77 -11.26 4.96 1.32
CA GLY A 77 -10.90 6.35 1.01
C GLY A 77 -9.64 6.42 0.15
N GLU A 78 -8.61 5.68 0.54
CA GLU A 78 -7.37 5.56 -0.20
C GLU A 78 -7.56 5.01 -1.62
N TRP A 79 -8.41 3.99 -1.80
CA TRP A 79 -8.67 3.42 -3.13
C TRP A 79 -9.42 4.40 -4.03
N VAL A 80 -10.39 5.14 -3.49
CA VAL A 80 -11.16 6.13 -4.26
C VAL A 80 -10.27 7.29 -4.71
N GLU A 81 -9.47 7.85 -3.80
CA GLU A 81 -8.50 8.89 -4.12
C GLU A 81 -7.49 8.38 -5.14
N GLY A 82 -6.97 7.19 -4.88
CA GLY A 82 -6.02 6.51 -5.74
C GLY A 82 -6.51 6.28 -7.17
N LEU A 83 -7.73 5.78 -7.33
CA LEU A 83 -8.32 5.54 -8.65
C LEU A 83 -8.47 6.87 -9.41
N ARG A 84 -8.87 7.96 -8.73
CA ARG A 84 -8.94 9.29 -9.33
C ARG A 84 -7.58 9.76 -9.83
N GLU A 85 -6.52 9.62 -9.01
CA GLU A 85 -5.15 9.96 -9.43
C GLU A 85 -4.69 9.16 -10.63
N LEU A 86 -5.00 7.85 -10.66
CA LEU A 86 -4.59 6.97 -11.74
C LEU A 86 -5.29 7.34 -13.06
N VAL A 87 -6.60 7.57 -13.01
CA VAL A 87 -7.41 7.99 -14.17
C VAL A 87 -6.94 9.33 -14.71
N ALA A 88 -6.68 10.31 -13.83
CA ALA A 88 -6.18 11.64 -14.22
C ALA A 88 -4.77 11.62 -14.85
N ARG A 89 -4.03 10.51 -14.72
CA ARG A 89 -2.70 10.32 -15.34
C ARG A 89 -2.75 9.49 -16.62
N ILE A 90 -3.91 8.92 -16.97
CA ILE A 90 -4.11 8.09 -18.17
C ILE A 90 -4.99 8.81 -19.20
N THR A 91 -5.89 9.69 -18.74
CA THR A 91 -6.71 10.59 -19.57
C THR A 91 -5.93 11.88 -19.84
#